data_AF-A0A2N1BX45-F1
#
_entry.id   AF-A0A2N1BX45-F1
#
_cell.length_a   1.000
_cell.length_b   1.000
_cell.length_c   1.000
_cell.angle_alpha   90.00
_cell.angle_beta   90.00
_cell.angle_gamma   90.00
#
_symmetry.space_group_name_H-M   'P 1'
#
loop_
_entity.id
_entity.type
_entity.pdbx_description
1 polymer ?
#
loop_
_entity_poly.entity_id
_entity_poly.type
_entity_poly.pdbx_seq_one_letter_code
_entity_poly.pdbx_strand_id
1 'polypeptide(L)'
;MLQVKPRVKNAAKLSLWLTLPLLASVTLAGCINSESKPEAASPQAAQQQNIDFGFIAFGDSGYHTDYLKKKQFTPARKDLQEFVAFEKNDWFEDGRVMSEFTPPPSEYISEVGSMIETSGMYPVAKAMTDYCHGASCEFSVMLGDNIYPDGATMGIDGKDDSTRFDDIFTKPFGNLGEGNPDYRIYTALGNHDWNTSRAGAMAQVDFMENTKPFYMDGIFYSVKPAAGNGDVEIFVIDTEVMLGGTTVMEAELNPDGSEMKVDEIDQPDAWTKPINHAEKNMAKWLEQGLKNSTAKWKLVIGHHPIWSTGGTKFEQARSLRKLILPSLCKYADVYFAGHEHSLELHEDSCDAVFGENHNAPPLLQVISGAAAKQRGVHSKFKAYQDKTYKDNTALYAKGMIWGFSHIQLTDDNAEITMHTTPNSGTGEVKLDYSYQYQRRSSIVNALNEVK
;
A
#
# COMPACT_ATOMS: atom_id res chain seq x y z
N MET A 1 20.11 0.90 -48.98
CA MET A 1 19.16 0.04 -49.73
C MET A 1 18.79 -1.14 -48.85
N LEU A 2 17.62 -1.08 -48.21
CA LEU A 2 16.90 -2.22 -47.66
C LEU A 2 15.46 -1.77 -47.47
N GLN A 3 14.56 -2.51 -48.11
CA GLN A 3 13.19 -2.12 -48.41
C GLN A 3 12.28 -2.19 -47.19
N VAL A 4 11.53 -1.11 -47.00
CA VAL A 4 10.35 -1.03 -46.13
C VAL A 4 9.20 -1.78 -46.82
N LYS A 5 8.67 -2.83 -46.18
CA LYS A 5 7.39 -3.46 -46.58
C LYS A 5 6.22 -2.73 -45.90
N PRO A 6 5.15 -2.35 -46.62
CA PRO A 6 3.97 -1.75 -46.00
C PRO A 6 3.00 -2.84 -45.48
N ARG A 7 2.47 -2.61 -44.27
CA ARG A 7 1.36 -3.38 -43.67
C ARG A 7 0.05 -3.10 -44.41
N VAL A 8 -0.64 -4.18 -44.77
CA VAL A 8 -1.96 -4.20 -45.42
C VAL A 8 -3.04 -3.82 -44.42
N LYS A 9 -3.95 -2.92 -44.83
CA LYS A 9 -5.15 -2.50 -44.10
C LYS A 9 -6.24 -3.58 -44.23
N ASN A 10 -6.79 -4.05 -43.11
CA ASN A 10 -8.02 -4.85 -43.11
C ASN A 10 -9.23 -3.91 -43.16
N ALA A 11 -10.01 -4.03 -44.22
CA ALA A 11 -11.27 -3.33 -44.42
C ALA A 11 -12.44 -4.12 -43.80
N ALA A 12 -13.33 -3.39 -43.14
CA ALA A 12 -14.58 -3.85 -42.58
C ALA A 12 -15.49 -4.50 -43.63
N LYS A 13 -16.12 -5.63 -43.29
CA LYS A 13 -17.23 -6.21 -44.06
C LYS A 13 -18.55 -5.71 -43.48
N LEU A 14 -19.20 -4.85 -44.26
CA LEU A 14 -20.61 -4.47 -44.13
C LEU A 14 -21.47 -5.63 -44.64
N SER A 15 -22.43 -6.11 -43.84
CA SER A 15 -23.47 -7.03 -44.31
C SER A 15 -24.84 -6.37 -44.21
N LEU A 16 -25.33 -5.95 -45.38
CA LEU A 16 -26.67 -5.45 -45.64
C LEU A 16 -27.63 -6.64 -45.77
N TRP A 17 -28.72 -6.70 -44.99
CA TRP A 17 -29.87 -7.55 -45.31
C TRP A 17 -31.15 -6.74 -45.19
N LEU A 18 -31.92 -6.83 -46.28
CA LEU A 18 -33.14 -6.10 -46.60
C LEU A 18 -34.30 -6.43 -45.65
N THR A 19 -35.13 -5.41 -45.45
CA THR A 19 -36.50 -5.48 -44.93
C THR A 19 -37.50 -5.86 -46.03
N LEU A 20 -38.50 -6.70 -45.69
CA LEU A 20 -39.87 -6.60 -46.23
C LEU A 20 -40.86 -7.31 -45.29
N PRO A 21 -42.12 -6.85 -45.19
CA PRO A 21 -43.05 -7.15 -44.10
C PRO A 21 -44.03 -8.26 -44.46
N LEU A 22 -44.49 -9.02 -43.45
CA LEU A 22 -45.67 -9.87 -43.59
C LEU A 22 -46.72 -9.48 -42.54
N LEU A 23 -47.84 -8.95 -43.04
CA LEU A 23 -49.12 -8.94 -42.33
C LEU A 23 -49.67 -10.36 -42.28
N ALA A 24 -50.06 -10.82 -41.10
CA ALA A 24 -51.01 -11.93 -40.95
C ALA A 24 -51.90 -11.67 -39.73
N SER A 25 -53.15 -11.30 -40.01
CA SER A 25 -54.27 -11.20 -39.10
C SER A 25 -54.87 -12.58 -38.84
N VAL A 26 -54.95 -13.04 -37.59
CA VAL A 26 -55.81 -14.18 -37.18
C VAL A 26 -56.38 -13.96 -35.77
N THR A 27 -57.69 -13.67 -35.77
CA THR A 27 -58.79 -13.97 -34.81
C THR A 27 -58.54 -14.12 -33.31
N LEU A 28 -59.28 -13.30 -32.54
CA LEU A 28 -59.63 -13.49 -31.14
C LEU A 28 -60.41 -14.80 -30.90
N ALA A 29 -60.01 -15.54 -29.87
CA ALA A 29 -60.90 -16.41 -29.10
C ALA A 29 -60.68 -16.09 -27.62
N GLY A 30 -61.73 -15.62 -26.95
CA GLY A 30 -61.71 -15.26 -25.54
C GLY A 30 -61.75 -16.50 -24.65
N CYS A 31 -60.93 -16.48 -23.60
CA CYS A 31 -61.20 -17.21 -22.37
C CYS A 31 -61.02 -16.24 -21.21
N ILE A 32 -62.15 -16.01 -20.53
CA ILE A 32 -62.27 -15.27 -19.29
C ILE A 32 -61.62 -16.12 -18.20
N ASN A 33 -60.61 -15.60 -17.51
CA ASN A 33 -60.23 -16.07 -16.18
C ASN A 33 -59.71 -14.89 -15.37
N SER A 34 -60.15 -14.83 -14.12
CA SER A 34 -60.08 -13.70 -13.20
C SER A 34 -58.69 -13.13 -13.01
N GLU A 35 -58.58 -11.81 -13.12
CA GLU A 35 -57.44 -11.02 -12.67
C GLU A 35 -57.26 -11.16 -11.15
N SER A 36 -56.24 -11.88 -10.72
CA SER A 36 -55.58 -11.61 -9.44
C SER A 36 -54.48 -10.60 -9.71
N LYS A 37 -54.61 -9.39 -9.14
CA LYS A 37 -53.56 -8.37 -9.11
C LYS A 37 -52.22 -9.00 -8.69
N PRO A 38 -51.10 -8.72 -9.38
CA PRO A 38 -49.78 -8.95 -8.80
C PRO A 38 -49.65 -7.99 -7.62
N GLU A 39 -49.58 -8.54 -6.42
CA GLU A 39 -49.16 -7.81 -5.24
C GLU A 39 -47.73 -7.31 -5.52
N ALA A 40 -47.56 -5.99 -5.54
CA ALA A 40 -46.25 -5.39 -5.68
C ALA A 40 -45.40 -5.90 -4.51
N ALA A 41 -44.36 -6.69 -4.82
CA ALA A 41 -43.36 -7.06 -3.84
C ALA A 41 -42.81 -5.75 -3.24
N SER A 42 -43.07 -5.54 -1.95
CA SER A 42 -42.42 -4.51 -1.17
C SER A 42 -40.91 -4.63 -1.41
N PRO A 43 -40.17 -3.52 -1.61
CA PRO A 43 -38.72 -3.60 -1.61
C PRO A 43 -38.33 -4.21 -0.27
N GLN A 44 -37.82 -5.43 -0.27
CA GLN A 44 -37.10 -5.94 0.88
C GLN A 44 -36.04 -4.89 1.18
N ALA A 45 -36.20 -4.19 2.31
CA ALA A 45 -35.15 -3.35 2.84
C ALA A 45 -33.90 -4.22 2.83
N ALA A 46 -32.90 -3.83 2.04
CA ALA A 46 -31.61 -4.52 2.03
C ALA A 46 -31.20 -4.64 3.48
N GLN A 47 -31.15 -5.87 3.97
CA GLN A 47 -30.80 -6.14 5.35
C GLN A 47 -29.36 -5.66 5.47
N GLN A 48 -29.17 -4.51 6.12
CA GLN A 48 -27.88 -3.86 6.23
C GLN A 48 -26.96 -4.85 6.93
N GLN A 49 -26.08 -5.49 6.16
CA GLN A 49 -25.13 -6.45 6.70
C GLN A 49 -24.15 -5.63 7.53
N ASN A 50 -24.08 -5.95 8.82
CA ASN A 50 -23.10 -5.32 9.71
C ASN A 50 -21.69 -5.63 9.18
N ILE A 51 -20.80 -4.65 9.27
CA ILE A 51 -19.39 -4.85 8.93
C ILE A 51 -18.80 -5.75 10.01
N ASP A 52 -18.39 -6.96 9.64
CA ASP A 52 -17.65 -7.86 10.52
C ASP A 52 -16.70 -8.73 9.70
N PHE A 53 -15.55 -8.16 9.34
CA PHE A 53 -14.54 -8.87 8.56
C PHE A 53 -13.15 -8.27 8.79
N GLY A 54 -12.12 -9.07 8.49
CA GLY A 54 -10.74 -8.65 8.57
C GLY A 54 -10.02 -8.56 7.23
N PHE A 55 -8.91 -7.84 7.18
CA PHE A 55 -8.01 -7.77 6.03
C PHE A 55 -6.56 -7.59 6.48
N ILE A 56 -5.63 -7.93 5.58
CA ILE A 56 -4.19 -7.79 5.83
C ILE A 56 -3.67 -6.50 5.19
N ALA A 57 -2.71 -5.86 5.85
CA ALA A 57 -1.91 -4.78 5.29
C ALA A 57 -0.44 -5.17 5.33
N PHE A 58 0.27 -5.01 4.21
CA PHE A 58 1.69 -5.33 4.08
C PHE A 58 2.33 -4.52 2.95
N GLY A 59 3.62 -4.21 3.05
CA GLY A 59 4.39 -3.46 2.07
C GLY A 59 5.86 -3.85 2.10
N ASP A 60 6.63 -3.33 1.16
CA ASP A 60 8.08 -3.59 1.06
C ASP A 60 8.37 -5.09 0.94
N SER A 61 7.61 -5.74 0.07
CA SER A 61 7.46 -7.20 0.02
C SER A 61 8.33 -7.87 -1.03
N GLY A 62 8.79 -7.14 -2.04
CA GLY A 62 9.37 -7.73 -3.25
C GLY A 62 10.88 -7.91 -3.28
N TYR A 63 11.51 -8.34 -2.19
CA TYR A 63 12.96 -8.56 -2.17
C TYR A 63 13.30 -10.00 -2.58
N HIS A 64 13.88 -10.17 -3.77
CA HIS A 64 14.27 -11.48 -4.28
C HIS A 64 15.73 -11.48 -4.75
N THR A 65 16.51 -12.47 -4.31
CA THR A 65 17.99 -12.54 -4.46
C THR A 65 18.45 -12.66 -5.91
N ASP A 66 17.62 -13.23 -6.78
CA ASP A 66 17.81 -13.20 -8.23
C ASP A 66 17.90 -11.80 -8.86
N TYR A 67 17.38 -10.75 -8.23
CA TYR A 67 17.28 -9.41 -8.82
C TYR A 67 18.25 -8.40 -8.19
N LEU A 68 19.22 -8.87 -7.41
CA LEU A 68 20.20 -8.02 -6.73
C LEU A 68 20.99 -7.15 -7.73
N LYS A 69 21.32 -5.92 -7.31
CA LYS A 69 22.32 -5.10 -7.97
C LYS A 69 23.62 -5.12 -7.20
N LYS A 70 24.68 -4.66 -7.87
CA LYS A 70 26.04 -4.58 -7.31
C LYS A 70 26.10 -3.87 -5.95
N LYS A 71 25.27 -2.85 -5.72
CA LYS A 71 25.23 -2.09 -4.46
C LYS A 71 24.88 -2.97 -3.26
N GLN A 72 24.02 -3.98 -3.40
CA GLN A 72 23.65 -4.86 -2.29
C GLN A 72 24.75 -5.82 -1.86
N PHE A 73 25.72 -6.10 -2.74
CA PHE A 73 26.80 -7.03 -2.44
C PHE A 73 28.20 -6.41 -2.56
N THR A 74 28.32 -5.08 -2.61
CA THR A 74 29.62 -4.37 -2.63
C THR A 74 29.74 -3.43 -1.42
N PRO A 75 30.85 -3.46 -0.65
CA PRO A 75 31.98 -4.40 -0.74
C PRO A 75 31.52 -5.83 -0.44
N ALA A 76 32.15 -6.87 -1.02
CA ALA A 76 31.75 -8.25 -0.72
C ALA A 76 32.03 -8.61 0.74
N ARG A 77 31.13 -9.37 1.37
CA ARG A 77 31.24 -9.87 2.75
C ARG A 77 31.37 -11.39 2.69
N LYS A 78 32.54 -11.94 3.03
CA LYS A 78 32.86 -13.36 2.79
C LYS A 78 32.20 -14.31 3.78
N ASP A 79 31.91 -13.82 4.97
CA ASP A 79 31.35 -14.60 6.06
C ASP A 79 30.46 -13.72 6.96
N LEU A 80 29.82 -14.37 7.94
CA LEU A 80 28.93 -13.70 8.88
C LEU A 80 29.64 -12.62 9.70
N GLN A 81 30.94 -12.77 9.99
CA GLN A 81 31.68 -11.77 10.75
C GLN A 81 31.86 -10.49 9.95
N GLU A 82 32.26 -10.60 8.67
CA GLU A 82 32.35 -9.45 7.75
C GLU A 82 30.98 -8.82 7.52
N PHE A 83 29.91 -9.61 7.39
CA PHE A 83 28.53 -9.10 7.26
C PHE A 83 28.10 -8.30 8.48
N VAL A 84 28.20 -8.88 9.69
CA VAL A 84 27.80 -8.20 10.93
C VAL A 84 28.65 -6.95 11.17
N ALA A 85 29.94 -6.97 10.82
CA ALA A 85 30.79 -5.78 10.92
C ALA A 85 30.32 -4.65 9.97
N PHE A 86 29.90 -5.00 8.75
CA PHE A 86 29.33 -4.06 7.78
C PHE A 86 28.03 -3.44 8.29
N GLU A 87 27.06 -4.27 8.70
CA GLU A 87 25.77 -3.80 9.24
C GLU A 87 25.94 -2.96 10.51
N LYS A 88 26.91 -3.31 11.35
CA LYS A 88 27.22 -2.55 12.57
C LYS A 88 27.84 -1.18 12.27
N ASN A 89 28.60 -1.08 11.17
CA ASN A 89 29.16 0.20 10.72
C ASN A 89 28.05 1.08 10.15
N ASP A 90 27.18 0.53 9.30
CA ASP A 90 26.01 1.24 8.75
C ASP A 90 25.11 1.75 9.88
N TRP A 91 24.80 0.90 10.88
CA TRP A 91 24.05 1.29 12.08
C TRP A 91 24.69 2.46 12.83
N PHE A 92 26.02 2.50 12.91
CA PHE A 92 26.74 3.58 13.56
C PHE A 92 26.73 4.88 12.73
N GLU A 93 26.92 4.77 11.41
CA GLU A 93 26.87 5.90 10.47
C GLU A 93 25.48 6.54 10.42
N ASP A 94 24.44 5.73 10.53
CA ASP A 94 23.04 6.16 10.71
C ASP A 94 22.76 6.89 12.04
N GLY A 95 23.75 7.00 12.94
CA GLY A 95 23.61 7.69 14.23
C GLY A 95 22.80 6.95 15.30
N ARG A 96 22.45 5.69 15.03
CA ARG A 96 21.63 4.84 15.90
C ARG A 96 22.38 4.41 17.16
N VAL A 97 21.62 4.02 18.18
CA VAL A 97 22.18 3.63 19.48
C VAL A 97 22.78 2.23 19.39
N MET A 98 24.08 2.09 19.67
CA MET A 98 24.80 0.81 19.50
C MET A 98 24.28 -0.33 20.38
N SER A 99 23.68 -0.04 21.53
CA SER A 99 23.08 -1.06 22.40
C SER A 99 21.77 -1.63 21.85
N GLU A 100 21.20 -1.00 20.82
CA GLU A 100 19.96 -1.42 20.14
C GLU A 100 20.26 -2.20 18.84
N PHE A 101 21.53 -2.31 18.45
CA PHE A 101 21.93 -3.01 17.23
C PHE A 101 21.55 -4.50 17.30
N THR A 102 20.80 -4.93 16.29
CA THR A 102 20.51 -6.33 16.02
C THR A 102 20.89 -6.59 14.56
N PRO A 103 21.74 -7.58 14.25
CA PRO A 103 22.05 -7.88 12.85
C PRO A 103 20.80 -8.48 12.19
N PRO A 104 20.47 -8.09 10.95
CA PRO A 104 19.39 -8.72 10.21
C PRO A 104 19.77 -10.18 9.86
N PRO A 105 18.78 -11.04 9.57
CA PRO A 105 19.06 -12.39 9.06
C PRO A 105 19.86 -12.28 7.75
N SER A 106 20.76 -13.24 7.54
CA SER A 106 21.68 -13.20 6.40
C SER A 106 21.96 -14.57 5.82
N GLU A 107 22.26 -14.58 4.53
CA GLU A 107 22.59 -15.79 3.76
C GLU A 107 23.76 -15.52 2.81
N TYR A 108 24.52 -16.57 2.49
CA TYR A 108 25.61 -16.50 1.51
C TYR A 108 25.07 -16.82 0.11
N ILE A 109 25.20 -15.88 -0.82
CA ILE A 109 24.81 -16.06 -2.22
C ILE A 109 26.06 -16.32 -3.06
N SER A 110 26.15 -17.54 -3.58
CA SER A 110 27.35 -18.03 -4.29
C SER A 110 27.61 -17.28 -5.60
N GLU A 111 26.54 -16.86 -6.26
CA GLU A 111 26.50 -16.18 -7.55
C GLU A 111 27.16 -14.80 -7.48
N VAL A 112 27.08 -14.14 -6.32
CA VAL A 112 27.69 -12.82 -6.06
C VAL A 112 28.85 -12.89 -5.08
N GLY A 113 29.16 -14.09 -4.55
CA GLY A 113 30.28 -14.35 -3.66
C GLY A 113 30.22 -13.57 -2.34
N SER A 114 29.03 -13.31 -1.81
CA SER A 114 28.84 -12.47 -0.62
C SER A 114 27.70 -12.95 0.27
N MET A 115 27.87 -12.75 1.58
CA MET A 115 26.77 -12.65 2.54
C MET A 115 25.95 -11.39 2.23
N ILE A 116 24.63 -11.53 2.27
CA ILE A 116 23.64 -10.44 2.13
C ILE A 116 22.52 -10.64 3.16
N GLU A 117 21.67 -9.62 3.32
CA GLU A 117 20.41 -9.77 4.04
C GLU A 117 19.52 -10.84 3.38
N THR A 118 18.96 -11.75 4.18
CA THR A 118 17.97 -12.73 3.73
C THR A 118 16.65 -12.03 3.43
N SER A 119 15.86 -12.56 2.51
CA SER A 119 14.51 -12.04 2.24
C SER A 119 13.45 -12.60 3.19
N GLY A 120 12.62 -11.71 3.72
CA GLY A 120 11.39 -12.04 4.44
C GLY A 120 10.19 -12.37 3.54
N MET A 121 10.29 -12.17 2.23
CA MET A 121 9.17 -12.24 1.28
C MET A 121 8.37 -13.55 1.40
N TYR A 122 9.02 -14.70 1.26
CA TYR A 122 8.36 -15.99 1.39
C TYR A 122 7.93 -16.31 2.84
N PRO A 123 8.78 -16.10 3.87
CA PRO A 123 8.36 -16.27 5.26
C PRO A 123 7.10 -15.48 5.63
N VAL A 124 7.01 -14.20 5.26
CA VAL A 124 5.85 -13.35 5.55
C VAL A 124 4.65 -13.74 4.70
N ALA A 125 4.83 -14.04 3.41
CA ALA A 125 3.74 -14.54 2.55
C ALA A 125 3.09 -15.81 3.13
N LYS A 126 3.92 -16.74 3.59
CA LYS A 126 3.46 -17.95 4.30
C LYS A 126 2.76 -17.60 5.60
N ALA A 127 3.32 -16.71 6.41
CA ALA A 127 2.73 -16.28 7.67
C ALA A 127 1.33 -15.66 7.48
N MET A 128 1.16 -14.78 6.48
CA MET A 128 -0.14 -14.21 6.12
C MET A 128 -1.14 -15.29 5.71
N THR A 129 -0.72 -16.22 4.84
CA THR A 129 -1.57 -17.33 4.38
C THR A 129 -2.03 -18.20 5.55
N ASP A 130 -1.10 -18.62 6.41
CA ASP A 130 -1.40 -19.45 7.58
C ASP A 130 -2.30 -18.73 8.59
N TYR A 131 -2.09 -17.44 8.80
CA TYR A 131 -2.93 -16.63 9.67
C TYR A 131 -4.38 -16.57 9.15
N CYS A 132 -4.56 -16.36 7.85
CA CYS A 132 -5.87 -16.28 7.21
C CYS A 132 -6.63 -17.61 7.15
N HIS A 133 -6.01 -18.75 7.52
CA HIS A 133 -6.74 -19.99 7.74
C HIS A 133 -7.54 -19.99 9.06
N GLY A 134 -7.16 -19.17 10.03
CA GLY A 134 -7.81 -19.08 11.35
C GLY A 134 -8.47 -17.74 11.65
N ALA A 135 -8.13 -16.69 10.90
CA ALA A 135 -8.67 -15.34 11.04
C ALA A 135 -9.45 -14.91 9.79
N SER A 136 -10.36 -13.94 9.94
CA SER A 136 -11.05 -13.35 8.78
C SER A 136 -10.07 -12.52 7.95
N CYS A 137 -9.96 -12.85 6.66
CA CYS A 137 -9.17 -12.12 5.68
C CYS A 137 -9.95 -12.06 4.36
N GLU A 138 -10.72 -11.02 4.15
CA GLU A 138 -11.56 -10.88 2.95
C GLU A 138 -10.85 -10.20 1.77
N PHE A 139 -9.80 -9.44 2.06
CA PHE A 139 -8.88 -8.87 1.07
C PHE A 139 -7.52 -8.57 1.73
N SER A 140 -6.59 -8.07 0.94
CA SER A 140 -5.37 -7.42 1.42
C SER A 140 -5.16 -6.05 0.80
N VAL A 141 -4.33 -5.23 1.44
CA VAL A 141 -3.75 -4.02 0.87
C VAL A 141 -2.22 -4.16 0.81
N MET A 142 -1.65 -3.89 -0.36
CA MET A 142 -0.21 -3.94 -0.62
C MET A 142 0.33 -2.51 -0.75
N LEU A 143 1.19 -2.11 0.18
CA LEU A 143 1.51 -0.71 0.49
C LEU A 143 2.74 -0.15 -0.24
N GLY A 144 3.00 -0.63 -1.46
CA GLY A 144 4.13 -0.17 -2.28
C GLY A 144 5.46 -0.81 -1.96
N ASP A 145 6.46 -0.46 -2.78
CA ASP A 145 7.77 -1.11 -2.87
C ASP A 145 7.61 -2.61 -3.06
N ASN A 146 6.84 -2.93 -4.09
CA ASN A 146 6.43 -4.29 -4.39
C ASN A 146 7.51 -5.04 -5.17
N ILE A 147 8.53 -4.35 -5.71
CA ILE A 147 9.67 -4.92 -6.42
C ILE A 147 10.97 -4.24 -5.97
N TYR A 148 11.90 -5.03 -5.44
CA TYR A 148 13.24 -4.60 -5.10
C TYR A 148 14.31 -5.26 -5.98
N PRO A 149 15.49 -4.64 -6.10
CA PRO A 149 15.84 -3.29 -5.65
C PRO A 149 15.35 -2.20 -6.58
N ASP A 150 14.95 -2.58 -7.78
CA ASP A 150 14.49 -1.69 -8.83
C ASP A 150 13.22 -2.35 -9.38
N GLY A 151 12.21 -1.53 -9.68
CA GLY A 151 10.97 -1.96 -10.31
C GLY A 151 11.17 -2.72 -11.61
N ALA A 152 10.08 -3.00 -12.32
CA ALA A 152 10.18 -3.68 -13.61
C ALA A 152 11.18 -2.96 -14.53
N THR A 153 12.11 -3.70 -15.13
CA THR A 153 13.28 -3.13 -15.82
C THR A 153 13.10 -3.07 -17.32
N MET A 154 11.96 -3.55 -17.85
CA MET A 154 11.75 -3.72 -19.28
C MET A 154 12.82 -4.60 -19.93
N GLY A 155 13.34 -5.59 -19.19
CA GLY A 155 14.40 -6.49 -19.65
C GLY A 155 15.80 -5.90 -19.72
N ILE A 156 16.03 -4.64 -19.28
CA ILE A 156 17.34 -3.98 -19.37
C ILE A 156 18.42 -4.69 -18.54
N ASP A 157 18.03 -5.35 -17.45
CA ASP A 157 18.91 -6.17 -16.62
C ASP A 157 19.04 -7.62 -17.11
N GLY A 158 18.50 -7.94 -18.29
CA GLY A 158 18.55 -9.26 -18.90
C GLY A 158 17.50 -10.24 -18.36
N LYS A 159 16.58 -9.79 -17.49
CA LYS A 159 15.48 -10.60 -16.96
C LYS A 159 14.14 -10.07 -17.42
N ASP A 160 13.33 -10.96 -17.97
CA ASP A 160 12.00 -10.62 -18.46
C ASP A 160 11.04 -10.29 -17.31
N ASP A 161 10.23 -9.24 -17.49
CA ASP A 161 9.33 -8.75 -16.45
C ASP A 161 8.25 -9.80 -16.11
N SER A 162 7.86 -10.68 -17.04
CA SER A 162 6.90 -11.76 -16.72
C SER A 162 7.47 -12.77 -15.72
N THR A 163 8.76 -13.09 -15.82
CA THR A 163 9.45 -13.96 -14.85
C THR A 163 9.57 -13.23 -13.52
N ARG A 164 9.90 -11.93 -13.54
CA ARG A 164 9.95 -11.10 -12.33
C ARG A 164 8.61 -11.07 -11.61
N PHE A 165 7.52 -10.85 -12.32
CA PHE A 165 6.17 -10.82 -11.75
C PHE A 165 5.75 -12.18 -11.21
N ASP A 166 6.10 -13.28 -11.88
CA ASP A 166 5.84 -14.62 -11.35
C ASP A 166 6.63 -14.87 -10.05
N ASP A 167 7.93 -14.54 -10.01
CA ASP A 167 8.81 -14.73 -8.86
C ASP A 167 8.44 -13.88 -7.65
N ILE A 168 8.01 -12.64 -7.88
CA ILE A 168 7.78 -11.64 -6.82
C ILE A 168 6.32 -11.54 -6.42
N PHE A 169 5.37 -11.85 -7.32
CA PHE A 169 3.95 -11.72 -7.05
C PHE A 169 3.25 -13.07 -7.02
N THR A 170 3.19 -13.77 -8.16
CA THR A 170 2.32 -14.95 -8.31
C THR A 170 2.73 -16.09 -7.39
N LYS A 171 4.01 -16.43 -7.31
CA LYS A 171 4.49 -17.51 -6.44
C LYS A 171 4.29 -17.24 -4.94
N PRO A 172 4.69 -16.09 -4.38
CA PRO A 172 4.50 -15.85 -2.94
C PRO A 172 3.06 -15.52 -2.56
N PHE A 173 2.34 -14.69 -3.34
CA PHE A 173 1.06 -14.10 -2.90
C PHE A 173 -0.15 -14.56 -3.73
N GLY A 174 0.05 -15.30 -4.83
CA GLY A 174 -1.03 -15.67 -5.75
C GLY A 174 -2.11 -16.58 -5.16
N ASN A 175 -1.79 -17.32 -4.10
CA ASN A 175 -2.74 -18.18 -3.38
C ASN A 175 -3.32 -17.51 -2.13
N LEU A 176 -2.99 -16.25 -1.86
CA LEU A 176 -3.59 -15.55 -0.73
C LEU A 176 -5.10 -15.35 -1.00
N GLY A 177 -5.93 -15.74 -0.03
CA GLY A 177 -7.38 -15.76 -0.20
C GLY A 177 -7.91 -16.94 -1.04
N GLU A 178 -7.13 -18.03 -1.18
CA GLU A 178 -7.59 -19.25 -1.84
C GLU A 178 -8.96 -19.69 -1.32
N GLY A 179 -9.88 -19.99 -2.25
CA GLY A 179 -11.27 -20.33 -1.94
C GLY A 179 -12.23 -19.14 -1.94
N ASN A 180 -11.74 -17.90 -1.95
CA ASN A 180 -12.55 -16.69 -2.08
C ASN A 180 -12.38 -16.05 -3.48
N PRO A 181 -13.36 -16.17 -4.40
CA PRO A 181 -13.25 -15.64 -5.76
C PRO A 181 -13.23 -14.10 -5.84
N ASP A 182 -13.71 -13.45 -4.78
CA ASP A 182 -13.78 -12.00 -4.64
C ASP A 182 -12.56 -11.40 -3.94
N TYR A 183 -11.68 -12.26 -3.39
CA TYR A 183 -10.46 -11.82 -2.76
C TYR A 183 -9.59 -11.02 -3.73
N ARG A 184 -9.14 -9.85 -3.26
CA ARG A 184 -8.21 -9.00 -3.98
C ARG A 184 -7.09 -8.50 -3.08
N ILE A 185 -5.96 -8.20 -3.70
CA ILE A 185 -4.85 -7.46 -3.10
C ILE A 185 -4.83 -6.09 -3.77
N TYR A 186 -5.32 -5.06 -3.07
CA TYR A 186 -5.35 -3.69 -3.57
C TYR A 186 -4.00 -3.04 -3.37
N THR A 187 -3.33 -2.69 -4.47
CA THR A 187 -1.92 -2.34 -4.47
C THR A 187 -1.68 -0.86 -4.75
N ALA A 188 -0.79 -0.25 -3.95
CA ALA A 188 -0.13 1.03 -4.25
C ALA A 188 1.27 0.79 -4.85
N LEU A 189 1.83 1.76 -5.56
CA LEU A 189 3.25 1.77 -5.94
C LEU A 189 4.07 2.53 -4.90
N GLY A 190 5.33 2.12 -4.74
CA GLY A 190 6.35 2.82 -3.95
C GLY A 190 7.53 3.30 -4.78
N ASN A 191 8.48 3.99 -4.15
CA ASN A 191 9.62 4.58 -4.84
C ASN A 191 10.50 3.53 -5.53
N HIS A 192 10.61 2.30 -5.00
CA HIS A 192 11.34 1.22 -5.64
C HIS A 192 10.65 0.69 -6.90
N ASP A 193 9.31 0.65 -6.94
CA ASP A 193 8.54 0.29 -8.14
C ASP A 193 8.79 1.31 -9.29
N TRP A 194 9.05 2.57 -8.91
CA TRP A 194 9.40 3.65 -9.81
C TRP A 194 10.90 3.77 -10.13
N ASN A 195 11.79 3.07 -9.43
CA ASN A 195 13.25 3.30 -9.46
C ASN A 195 13.95 2.96 -10.80
N THR A 196 13.22 2.48 -11.80
CA THR A 196 13.75 2.19 -13.14
C THR A 196 13.29 3.21 -14.18
N SER A 197 11.98 3.32 -14.35
CA SER A 197 11.32 4.11 -15.37
C SER A 197 9.80 4.08 -15.17
N ARG A 198 9.11 5.06 -15.73
CA ARG A 198 7.64 5.03 -15.82
C ARG A 198 7.12 3.84 -16.61
N ALA A 199 7.83 3.39 -17.65
CA ALA A 199 7.42 2.22 -18.43
C ALA A 199 7.42 0.95 -17.56
N GLY A 200 8.44 0.79 -16.70
CA GLY A 200 8.52 -0.28 -15.72
C GLY A 200 7.37 -0.24 -14.70
N ALA A 201 7.15 0.92 -14.09
CA ALA A 201 6.02 1.12 -13.18
C ALA A 201 4.67 0.78 -13.85
N MET A 202 4.46 1.20 -15.10
CA MET A 202 3.22 0.87 -15.82
C MET A 202 3.13 -0.60 -16.22
N ALA A 203 4.24 -1.30 -16.48
CA ALA A 203 4.20 -2.74 -16.74
C ALA A 203 3.71 -3.52 -15.51
N GLN A 204 4.06 -3.06 -14.31
CA GLN A 204 3.52 -3.60 -13.06
C GLN A 204 2.03 -3.28 -12.90
N VAL A 205 1.61 -2.04 -13.17
CA VAL A 205 0.18 -1.67 -13.17
C VAL A 205 -0.60 -2.57 -14.12
N ASP A 206 -0.15 -2.72 -15.37
CA ASP A 206 -0.76 -3.58 -16.38
C ASP A 206 -0.87 -5.05 -15.89
N PHE A 207 0.16 -5.56 -15.22
CA PHE A 207 0.13 -6.90 -14.63
C PHE A 207 -0.93 -7.01 -13.53
N MET A 208 -0.96 -6.06 -12.59
CA MET A 208 -1.89 -6.07 -11.44
C MET A 208 -3.35 -5.84 -11.86
N GLU A 209 -3.60 -5.07 -12.91
CA GLU A 209 -4.94 -4.87 -13.51
C GLU A 209 -5.51 -6.16 -14.10
N ASN A 210 -4.63 -7.05 -14.60
CA ASN A 210 -5.03 -8.21 -15.40
C ASN A 210 -4.82 -9.56 -14.69
N THR A 211 -4.24 -9.57 -13.49
CA THR A 211 -3.83 -10.81 -12.81
C THR A 211 -4.39 -10.88 -11.39
N LYS A 212 -5.35 -11.80 -11.17
CA LYS A 212 -5.84 -12.10 -9.82
C LYS A 212 -4.76 -12.84 -8.99
N PRO A 213 -4.74 -12.67 -7.66
CA PRO A 213 -5.67 -11.88 -6.85
C PRO A 213 -5.32 -10.38 -6.81
N PHE A 214 -4.29 -9.92 -7.51
CA PHE A 214 -3.91 -8.52 -7.48
C PHE A 214 -4.96 -7.60 -8.11
N TYR A 215 -4.90 -6.33 -7.71
CA TYR A 215 -5.79 -5.30 -8.21
C TYR A 215 -5.08 -3.95 -8.19
N MET A 216 -5.10 -3.30 -9.35
CA MET A 216 -4.86 -1.87 -9.54
C MET A 216 -5.88 -1.36 -10.57
N ASP A 217 -6.08 -0.04 -10.63
CA ASP A 217 -6.80 0.66 -11.70
C ASP A 217 -6.06 1.98 -11.95
N GLY A 218 -4.94 1.89 -12.66
CA GLY A 218 -3.92 2.94 -12.67
C GLY A 218 -3.19 3.08 -11.32
N ILE A 219 -2.41 4.17 -11.21
CA ILE A 219 -1.53 4.43 -10.06
C ILE A 219 -2.23 5.08 -8.85
N PHE A 220 -3.42 5.64 -9.04
CA PHE A 220 -4.29 6.10 -7.96
C PHE A 220 -5.75 5.87 -8.35
N TYR A 221 -6.53 5.31 -7.43
CA TYR A 221 -7.91 4.87 -7.68
C TYR A 221 -8.67 4.73 -6.38
N SER A 222 -10.01 4.67 -6.47
CA SER A 222 -10.84 4.24 -5.35
C SER A 222 -11.60 2.98 -5.69
N VAL A 223 -11.83 2.14 -4.69
CA VAL A 223 -12.50 0.84 -4.86
C VAL A 223 -13.27 0.48 -3.61
N LYS A 224 -14.41 -0.17 -3.80
CA LYS A 224 -15.25 -0.72 -2.72
C LYS A 224 -15.10 -2.23 -2.72
N PRO A 225 -14.34 -2.83 -1.77
CA PRO A 225 -14.17 -4.27 -1.73
C PRO A 225 -15.52 -5.00 -1.62
N ALA A 226 -15.62 -6.18 -2.23
CA ALA A 226 -16.86 -6.96 -2.24
C ALA A 226 -17.37 -7.25 -0.82
N ALA A 227 -16.48 -7.66 0.09
CA ALA A 227 -16.80 -7.91 1.50
C ALA A 227 -17.28 -6.66 2.26
N GLY A 228 -16.93 -5.46 1.77
CA GLY A 228 -17.41 -4.21 2.34
C GLY A 228 -18.86 -3.88 1.99
N ASN A 229 -19.48 -4.56 1.02
CA ASN A 229 -20.86 -4.31 0.54
C ASN A 229 -21.18 -2.81 0.31
N GLY A 230 -20.18 -2.05 -0.13
CA GLY A 230 -20.27 -0.61 -0.37
C GLY A 230 -20.06 0.30 0.84
N ASP A 231 -19.97 -0.26 2.05
CA ASP A 231 -19.72 0.43 3.32
C ASP A 231 -18.22 0.59 3.64
N VAL A 232 -17.34 -0.01 2.87
CA VAL A 232 -15.89 0.25 2.92
C VAL A 232 -15.44 0.74 1.55
N GLU A 233 -14.71 1.86 1.53
CA GLU A 233 -14.05 2.38 0.34
C GLU A 233 -12.57 2.63 0.64
N ILE A 234 -11.73 2.09 -0.24
CA ILE A 234 -10.28 2.25 -0.22
C ILE A 234 -9.90 3.28 -1.27
N PHE A 235 -9.08 4.25 -0.87
CA PHE A 235 -8.46 5.24 -1.75
C PHE A 235 -6.97 4.95 -1.82
N VAL A 236 -6.52 4.52 -2.99
CA VAL A 236 -5.11 4.24 -3.27
C VAL A 236 -4.48 5.48 -3.90
N ILE A 237 -3.35 5.93 -3.36
CA ILE A 237 -2.59 7.07 -3.87
C ILE A 237 -1.14 6.70 -4.17
N ASP A 238 -0.62 7.27 -5.25
CA ASP A 238 0.80 7.19 -5.57
C ASP A 238 1.55 8.35 -4.91
N THR A 239 2.14 8.08 -3.75
CA THR A 239 2.83 9.11 -2.98
C THR A 239 4.16 9.50 -3.60
N GLU A 240 4.80 8.63 -4.40
CA GLU A 240 6.02 8.95 -5.12
C GLU A 240 5.76 10.02 -6.20
N VAL A 241 4.70 9.85 -6.99
CA VAL A 241 4.30 10.86 -8.00
C VAL A 241 3.83 12.17 -7.35
N MET A 242 3.16 12.10 -6.21
CA MET A 242 2.81 13.31 -5.44
C MET A 242 4.06 14.06 -4.97
N LEU A 243 5.04 13.35 -4.39
CA LEU A 243 6.30 13.93 -3.91
C LEU A 243 7.13 14.49 -5.07
N GLY A 244 7.20 13.78 -6.21
CA GLY A 244 7.86 14.26 -7.43
C GLY A 244 7.21 15.51 -8.04
N GLY A 245 6.00 15.88 -7.62
CA GLY A 245 5.30 17.11 -7.98
C GLY A 245 5.59 18.30 -7.06
N THR A 246 6.33 18.12 -5.97
CA THR A 246 6.66 19.16 -4.98
C THR A 246 8.18 19.24 -4.74
N THR A 247 8.60 20.24 -3.98
CA THR A 247 9.97 20.32 -3.46
C THR A 247 10.06 19.53 -2.15
N VAL A 248 10.99 18.59 -2.10
CA VAL A 248 11.38 17.83 -0.91
C VAL A 248 12.84 18.16 -0.62
N MET A 249 13.17 18.40 0.66
CA MET A 249 14.54 18.64 1.09
C MET A 249 15.19 17.31 1.45
N GLU A 250 16.52 17.24 1.37
CA GLU A 250 17.27 16.11 1.93
C GLU A 250 17.05 16.01 3.45
N ALA A 251 16.93 14.78 3.93
CA ALA A 251 16.65 14.48 5.33
C ALA A 251 17.94 14.01 6.03
N GLU A 252 18.47 14.85 6.91
CA GLU A 252 19.64 14.52 7.75
C GLU A 252 19.33 14.73 9.24
N LEU A 253 19.99 13.96 10.09
CA LEU A 253 19.88 14.07 11.55
C LEU A 253 21.18 14.60 12.15
N ASN A 254 21.05 15.41 13.18
CA ASN A 254 22.15 15.72 14.08
C ASN A 254 22.53 14.46 14.90
N PRO A 255 23.76 14.39 15.47
CA PRO A 255 24.19 13.25 16.28
C PRO A 255 23.31 12.93 17.51
N ASP A 256 22.55 13.92 18.00
CA ASP A 256 21.59 13.79 19.09
C ASP A 256 20.20 13.27 18.63
N GLY A 257 20.04 12.98 17.34
CA GLY A 257 18.80 12.53 16.71
C GLY A 257 17.81 13.64 16.36
N SER A 258 18.13 14.91 16.63
CA SER A 258 17.28 16.02 16.16
C SER A 258 17.41 16.24 14.66
N GLU A 259 16.35 16.74 14.03
CA GLU A 259 16.37 17.06 12.60
C GLU A 259 17.42 18.13 12.28
N MET A 260 18.25 17.86 11.28
CA MET A 260 19.18 18.85 10.73
C MET A 260 18.47 19.62 9.62
N LYS A 261 18.62 20.95 9.62
CA LYS A 261 18.14 21.77 8.51
C LYS A 261 19.18 21.74 7.38
N VAL A 262 18.78 21.16 6.25
CA VAL A 262 19.59 21.07 5.04
C VAL A 262 18.93 21.89 3.93
N ASP A 263 19.73 22.61 3.14
CA ASP A 263 19.25 23.44 2.02
C ASP A 263 19.36 22.69 0.67
N GLU A 264 19.78 21.42 0.69
CA GLU A 264 19.81 20.51 -0.47
C GLU A 264 18.42 19.92 -0.75
N ILE A 265 18.09 19.83 -2.03
CA ILE A 265 16.80 19.32 -2.52
C ILE A 265 17.00 17.87 -2.94
N ASP A 266 16.18 16.98 -2.40
CA ASP A 266 16.01 15.61 -2.90
C ASP A 266 15.37 15.69 -4.30
N GLN A 267 16.17 15.45 -5.34
CA GLN A 267 15.75 15.64 -6.73
C GLN A 267 14.92 14.44 -7.19
N PRO A 268 13.63 14.63 -7.52
CA PRO A 268 12.83 13.53 -8.03
C PRO A 268 13.30 13.15 -9.44
N ASP A 269 13.27 11.85 -9.70
CA ASP A 269 13.52 11.31 -11.02
C ASP A 269 12.56 11.90 -12.07
N ALA A 270 13.03 12.05 -13.30
CA ALA A 270 12.24 12.67 -14.36
C ALA A 270 10.93 11.93 -14.64
N TRP A 271 10.89 10.62 -14.39
CA TRP A 271 9.74 9.76 -14.66
C TRP A 271 8.73 9.67 -13.50
N THR A 272 9.09 10.09 -12.28
CA THR A 272 8.16 10.19 -11.14
C THR A 272 7.41 11.50 -11.12
N LYS A 273 7.88 12.52 -11.85
CA LYS A 273 7.17 13.80 -11.99
C LYS A 273 5.76 13.61 -12.58
N PRO A 274 4.74 14.34 -12.08
CA PRO A 274 3.37 14.22 -12.56
C PRO A 274 3.23 14.73 -14.00
N ILE A 275 2.77 13.87 -14.92
CA ILE A 275 2.81 14.14 -16.37
C ILE A 275 1.51 14.70 -16.95
N ASN A 276 0.38 14.52 -16.25
CA ASN A 276 -0.94 14.93 -16.74
C ASN A 276 -1.72 15.72 -15.67
N HIS A 277 -2.90 16.24 -16.05
CA HIS A 277 -3.72 17.03 -15.13
C HIS A 277 -4.20 16.23 -13.91
N ALA A 278 -4.49 14.95 -14.08
CA ALA A 278 -5.01 14.11 -13.01
C ALA A 278 -3.92 13.85 -11.95
N GLU A 279 -2.71 13.46 -12.37
CA GLU A 279 -1.56 13.27 -11.48
C GLU A 279 -1.20 14.56 -10.72
N LYS A 280 -1.18 15.71 -11.41
CA LYS A 280 -0.93 17.02 -10.77
C LYS A 280 -1.99 17.42 -9.74
N ASN A 281 -3.19 16.87 -9.83
CA ASN A 281 -4.30 17.18 -8.94
C ASN A 281 -4.69 15.98 -8.06
N MET A 282 -3.79 15.00 -7.88
CA MET A 282 -4.09 13.76 -7.14
C MET A 282 -4.53 14.04 -5.69
N ALA A 283 -3.90 14.99 -4.99
CA ALA A 283 -4.31 15.39 -3.63
C ALA A 283 -5.74 15.96 -3.59
N LYS A 284 -6.13 16.71 -4.63
CA LYS A 284 -7.49 17.25 -4.77
C LYS A 284 -8.49 16.15 -5.14
N TRP A 285 -8.09 15.21 -5.99
CA TRP A 285 -8.89 14.02 -6.29
C TRP A 285 -9.18 13.21 -5.02
N LEU A 286 -8.16 12.99 -4.17
CA LEU A 286 -8.31 12.31 -2.88
C LEU A 286 -9.29 13.06 -1.96
N GLU A 287 -9.13 14.38 -1.81
CA GLU A 287 -10.04 15.21 -1.01
C GLU A 287 -11.50 15.06 -1.49
N GLN A 288 -11.73 15.17 -2.80
CA GLN A 288 -13.06 15.09 -3.38
C GLN A 288 -13.66 13.69 -3.24
N GLY A 289 -12.87 12.64 -3.46
CA GLY A 289 -13.28 11.26 -3.29
C GLY A 289 -13.71 10.97 -1.84
N LEU A 290 -12.85 11.31 -0.88
CA LEU A 290 -13.14 11.12 0.54
C LEU A 290 -14.37 11.91 1.00
N LYS A 291 -14.50 13.17 0.55
CA LYS A 291 -15.62 14.04 0.89
C LYS A 291 -16.95 13.51 0.33
N ASN A 292 -16.96 13.02 -0.91
CA ASN A 292 -18.16 12.57 -1.60
C ASN A 292 -18.52 11.11 -1.30
N SER A 293 -17.59 10.33 -0.75
CA SER A 293 -17.84 8.94 -0.40
C SER A 293 -18.89 8.82 0.70
N THR A 294 -19.86 7.95 0.45
CA THR A 294 -20.92 7.55 1.39
C THR A 294 -20.55 6.30 2.17
N ALA A 295 -19.36 5.72 1.96
CA ALA A 295 -18.92 4.53 2.69
C ALA A 295 -18.80 4.83 4.19
N LYS A 296 -19.09 3.82 5.01
CA LYS A 296 -18.92 3.87 6.45
C LYS A 296 -17.43 4.04 6.78
N TRP A 297 -16.57 3.15 6.30
CA TRP A 297 -15.13 3.24 6.46
C TRP A 297 -14.45 3.79 5.21
N LYS A 298 -13.58 4.78 5.40
CA LYS A 298 -12.76 5.40 4.36
C LYS A 298 -11.29 5.17 4.66
N LEU A 299 -10.72 4.18 3.99
CA LEU A 299 -9.34 3.77 4.17
C LEU A 299 -8.49 4.41 3.08
N VAL A 300 -7.35 5.00 3.43
CA VAL A 300 -6.40 5.54 2.45
C VAL A 300 -5.14 4.72 2.51
N ILE A 301 -4.65 4.24 1.37
CA ILE A 301 -3.38 3.52 1.28
C ILE A 301 -2.43 4.27 0.33
N GLY A 302 -1.17 4.36 0.73
CA GLY A 302 -0.08 4.88 -0.08
C GLY A 302 1.21 4.19 0.34
N HIS A 303 2.34 4.61 -0.22
CA HIS A 303 3.63 4.02 0.15
C HIS A 303 4.33 4.78 1.27
N HIS A 304 4.44 6.11 1.11
CA HIS A 304 5.22 6.95 2.01
C HIS A 304 4.42 7.33 3.28
N PRO A 305 4.98 7.17 4.49
CA PRO A 305 4.30 7.52 5.74
C PRO A 305 4.15 9.04 5.94
N ILE A 306 3.17 9.46 6.75
CA ILE A 306 3.06 10.86 7.23
C ILE A 306 3.76 11.06 8.58
N TRP A 307 3.99 9.98 9.33
CA TRP A 307 4.86 9.89 10.50
C TRP A 307 5.63 8.57 10.46
N SER A 308 6.89 8.58 10.84
CA SER A 308 7.68 7.37 11.04
C SER A 308 8.82 7.62 12.03
N THR A 309 9.34 6.54 12.62
CA THR A 309 10.46 6.59 13.55
C THR A 309 11.82 6.21 12.92
N GLY A 310 11.87 5.96 11.60
CA GLY A 310 13.07 5.50 10.89
C GLY A 310 14.20 6.52 10.77
N GLY A 311 13.87 7.82 10.76
CA GLY A 311 14.81 8.94 10.85
C GLY A 311 15.42 9.45 9.54
N THR A 312 15.29 8.72 8.44
CA THR A 312 15.98 9.05 7.18
C THR A 312 15.07 9.66 6.10
N LYS A 313 13.75 9.77 6.38
CA LYS A 313 12.72 10.15 5.39
C LYS A 313 11.71 11.18 5.91
N PHE A 314 12.07 11.92 6.97
CA PHE A 314 11.14 12.84 7.64
C PHE A 314 10.76 14.07 6.80
N GLU A 315 11.59 14.50 5.85
CA GLU A 315 11.26 15.62 4.94
C GLU A 315 10.24 15.21 3.86
N GLN A 316 10.25 13.95 3.42
CA GLN A 316 9.20 13.39 2.56
C GLN A 316 7.87 13.36 3.33
N ALA A 317 7.87 12.84 4.56
CA ALA A 317 6.70 12.84 5.44
C ALA A 317 6.17 14.26 5.69
N ARG A 318 7.06 15.24 5.98
CA ARG A 318 6.69 16.65 6.16
C ARG A 318 6.04 17.24 4.90
N SER A 319 6.59 16.94 3.73
CA SER A 319 6.06 17.41 2.45
C SER A 319 4.71 16.77 2.14
N LEU A 320 4.57 15.47 2.39
CA LEU A 320 3.32 14.74 2.21
C LEU A 320 2.22 15.22 3.16
N ARG A 321 2.53 15.49 4.43
CA ARG A 321 1.58 16.09 5.38
C ARG A 321 0.96 17.38 4.84
N LYS A 322 1.75 18.25 4.21
CA LYS A 322 1.22 19.49 3.59
C LYS A 322 0.23 19.20 2.46
N LEU A 323 0.39 18.09 1.74
CA LEU A 323 -0.44 17.73 0.60
C LEU A 323 -1.74 17.02 1.01
N ILE A 324 -1.68 16.06 1.94
CA ILE A 324 -2.80 15.14 2.18
C ILE A 324 -3.36 15.17 3.60
N LEU A 325 -2.61 15.61 4.61
CA LEU A 325 -3.08 15.60 6.01
C LEU A 325 -4.41 16.35 6.20
N PRO A 326 -4.64 17.53 5.56
CA PRO A 326 -5.93 18.21 5.67
C PRO A 326 -7.12 17.35 5.21
N SER A 327 -6.96 16.59 4.12
CA SER A 327 -7.99 15.71 3.58
C SER A 327 -8.20 14.49 4.46
N LEU A 328 -7.11 13.87 4.92
CA LEU A 328 -7.15 12.72 5.82
C LEU A 328 -7.84 13.09 7.14
N CYS A 329 -7.40 14.17 7.78
CA CYS A 329 -7.96 14.64 9.04
C CYS A 329 -9.45 14.99 8.95
N LYS A 330 -9.93 15.50 7.81
CA LYS A 330 -11.35 15.82 7.63
C LYS A 330 -12.23 14.62 7.33
N TYR A 331 -11.72 13.65 6.57
CA TYR A 331 -12.61 12.71 5.88
C TYR A 331 -12.19 11.24 5.94
N ALA A 332 -10.92 10.92 6.22
CA ALA A 332 -10.45 9.54 6.28
C ALA A 332 -10.55 8.97 7.70
N ASP A 333 -10.64 7.63 7.78
CA ASP A 333 -10.62 6.90 9.04
C ASP A 333 -9.21 6.42 9.40
N VAL A 334 -8.51 5.79 8.46
CA VAL A 334 -7.18 5.23 8.67
C VAL A 334 -6.31 5.46 7.43
N TYR A 335 -5.03 5.80 7.63
CA TYR A 335 -4.01 5.85 6.59
C TYR A 335 -3.03 4.67 6.73
N PHE A 336 -2.76 3.95 5.64
CA PHE A 336 -1.81 2.84 5.62
C PHE A 336 -0.61 3.19 4.74
N ALA A 337 0.58 2.84 5.21
CA ALA A 337 1.84 3.07 4.50
C ALA A 337 2.85 1.93 4.68
N GLY A 338 3.79 1.81 3.74
CA GLY A 338 4.99 0.98 3.86
C GLY A 338 6.22 1.88 4.07
N HIS A 339 7.23 1.70 3.20
CA HIS A 339 8.47 2.48 3.03
C HIS A 339 9.49 2.31 4.16
N GLU A 340 9.00 2.35 5.39
CA GLU A 340 9.80 2.03 6.56
C GLU A 340 9.80 0.52 6.76
N HIS A 341 10.98 -0.08 6.88
CA HIS A 341 11.14 -1.53 7.02
C HIS A 341 10.90 -1.99 8.47
N SER A 342 9.77 -1.55 9.01
CA SER A 342 9.29 -1.67 10.38
C SER A 342 7.76 -1.82 10.41
N LEU A 343 7.24 -2.21 11.58
CA LEU A 343 5.82 -2.12 11.91
C LEU A 343 5.62 -0.98 12.91
N GLU A 344 4.76 -0.02 12.59
CA GLU A 344 4.51 1.14 13.46
C GLU A 344 3.03 1.51 13.47
N LEU A 345 2.59 2.12 14.57
CA LEU A 345 1.24 2.64 14.75
C LEU A 345 1.33 4.04 15.33
N HIS A 346 0.73 5.01 14.64
CA HIS A 346 0.76 6.41 14.99
C HIS A 346 -0.65 7.00 15.04
N GLU A 347 -0.87 7.92 15.96
CA GLU A 347 -2.05 8.78 16.00
C GLU A 347 -1.63 10.23 15.80
N ASP A 348 -2.20 10.87 14.77
CA ASP A 348 -2.09 12.31 14.54
C ASP A 348 -3.33 13.01 15.13
N SER A 349 -3.14 13.93 16.07
CA SER A 349 -4.23 14.67 16.72
C SER A 349 -5.01 15.58 15.77
N CYS A 350 -4.50 15.82 14.56
CA CYS A 350 -5.01 16.77 13.59
C CYS A 350 -5.01 18.23 14.06
N ASP A 351 -4.27 18.57 15.13
CA ASP A 351 -4.18 19.95 15.63
C ASP A 351 -3.59 20.90 14.58
N ALA A 352 -2.64 20.42 13.75
CA ALA A 352 -2.10 21.19 12.64
C ALA A 352 -3.16 21.57 11.57
N VAL A 353 -4.28 20.85 11.51
CA VAL A 353 -5.37 21.07 10.55
C VAL A 353 -6.52 21.84 11.17
N PHE A 354 -6.93 21.49 12.39
CA PHE A 354 -8.12 22.06 13.05
C PHE A 354 -7.82 23.13 14.10
N GLY A 355 -6.55 23.33 14.46
CA GLY A 355 -6.14 24.07 15.64
C GLY A 355 -6.38 23.26 16.92
N GLU A 356 -5.72 23.62 18.02
CA GLU A 356 -5.83 22.90 19.29
C GLU A 356 -7.27 22.91 19.87
N ASN A 357 -7.59 21.90 20.70
CA ASN A 357 -8.88 21.76 21.41
C ASN A 357 -10.12 21.63 20.50
N HIS A 358 -9.96 21.02 19.32
CA HIS A 358 -11.03 20.81 18.34
C HIS A 358 -11.97 19.63 18.64
N ASN A 359 -11.57 18.72 19.56
CA ASN A 359 -12.29 17.51 19.98
C ASN A 359 -12.51 16.44 18.90
N ALA A 360 -11.94 16.57 17.69
CA ALA A 360 -11.99 15.51 16.71
C ALA A 360 -11.06 14.36 17.14
N PRO A 361 -11.47 13.09 16.96
CA PRO A 361 -10.59 11.95 17.23
C PRO A 361 -9.34 11.97 16.32
N PRO A 362 -8.21 11.43 16.82
CA PRO A 362 -6.98 11.39 16.05
C PRO A 362 -7.13 10.55 14.79
N LEU A 363 -6.35 10.89 13.76
CA LEU A 363 -6.17 10.08 12.56
C LEU A 363 -5.17 8.97 12.87
N LEU A 364 -5.60 7.72 12.66
CA LEU A 364 -4.70 6.57 12.79
C LEU A 364 -3.87 6.39 11.51
N GLN A 365 -2.57 6.18 11.68
CA GLN A 365 -1.67 5.69 10.64
C GLN A 365 -1.10 4.33 11.04
N VAL A 366 -1.18 3.37 10.12
CA VAL A 366 -0.60 2.03 10.23
C VAL A 366 0.56 1.93 9.25
N ILE A 367 1.78 1.68 9.75
CA ILE A 367 2.96 1.39 8.93
C ILE A 367 3.18 -0.12 8.94
N SER A 368 3.20 -0.74 7.75
CA SER A 368 3.34 -2.17 7.58
C SER A 368 4.38 -2.54 6.50
N GLY A 369 5.57 -1.96 6.57
CA GLY A 369 6.63 -2.13 5.55
C GLY A 369 7.66 -3.22 5.87
N ALA A 370 7.32 -4.21 6.70
CA ALA A 370 8.26 -5.23 7.17
C ALA A 370 8.13 -6.58 6.43
N ALA A 371 7.58 -6.61 5.21
CA ALA A 371 7.22 -7.88 4.58
C ALA A 371 8.41 -8.64 3.97
N ALA A 372 9.51 -7.96 3.60
CA ALA A 372 10.69 -8.65 3.08
C ALA A 372 12.04 -8.12 3.56
N LYS A 373 12.10 -6.89 4.05
CA LYS A 373 13.33 -6.24 4.51
C LYS A 373 13.21 -5.81 5.96
N GLN A 374 14.34 -5.58 6.62
CA GLN A 374 14.40 -5.10 8.00
C GLN A 374 15.21 -3.82 8.10
N ARG A 375 14.70 -2.83 8.84
CA ARG A 375 15.47 -1.66 9.26
C ARG A 375 15.20 -1.37 10.74
N GLY A 376 16.18 -0.76 11.41
CA GLY A 376 16.01 -0.31 12.78
C GLY A 376 15.10 0.90 12.89
N VAL A 377 14.44 1.04 14.04
CA VAL A 377 13.89 2.33 14.48
C VAL A 377 15.03 3.24 14.95
N HIS A 378 14.81 4.56 14.96
CA HIS A 378 15.82 5.52 15.40
C HIS A 378 15.40 6.17 16.73
N SER A 379 15.76 5.54 17.86
CA SER A 379 15.27 5.91 19.21
C SER A 379 15.52 7.37 19.60
N LYS A 380 16.68 7.94 19.28
CA LYS A 380 16.97 9.37 19.52
C LYS A 380 16.07 10.30 18.70
N PHE A 381 15.75 9.90 17.46
CA PHE A 381 14.91 10.69 16.56
C PHE A 381 13.45 10.61 17.00
N LYS A 382 12.99 9.42 17.37
CA LYS A 382 11.69 9.25 18.03
C LYS A 382 11.58 10.14 19.27
N ALA A 383 12.59 10.16 20.15
CA ALA A 383 12.58 11.02 21.34
C ALA A 383 12.53 12.52 20.99
N TYR A 384 13.20 12.93 19.92
CA TYR A 384 13.09 14.28 19.38
C TYR A 384 11.67 14.56 18.83
N GLN A 385 11.09 13.63 18.07
CA GLN A 385 9.73 13.77 17.52
C GLN A 385 8.69 13.87 18.63
N ASP A 386 8.72 12.97 19.63
CA ASP A 386 7.79 12.96 20.77
C ASP A 386 7.81 14.31 21.53
N LYS A 387 8.96 14.98 21.58
CA LYS A 387 9.13 16.29 22.23
C LYS A 387 8.66 17.45 21.34
N THR A 388 8.86 17.35 20.03
CA THR A 388 8.72 18.46 19.08
C THR A 388 7.34 18.51 18.45
N TYR A 389 6.78 17.36 18.12
CA TYR A 389 5.52 17.18 17.39
C TYR A 389 4.48 16.56 18.31
N LYS A 390 3.84 17.42 19.11
CA LYS A 390 2.81 17.00 20.07
C LYS A 390 1.53 16.46 19.41
N ASP A 391 1.36 16.76 18.12
CA ASP A 391 0.31 16.22 17.27
C ASP A 391 0.53 14.75 16.95
N ASN A 392 1.76 14.22 16.99
CA ASN A 392 2.05 12.81 16.74
C ASN A 392 2.21 12.02 18.04
N THR A 393 1.45 10.93 18.18
CA THR A 393 1.64 9.92 19.21
C THR A 393 2.01 8.59 18.57
N ALA A 394 3.26 8.16 18.74
CA ALA A 394 3.69 6.81 18.33
C ALA A 394 3.29 5.77 19.39
N LEU A 395 2.24 4.99 19.09
CA LEU A 395 1.67 3.97 19.98
C LEU A 395 2.50 2.67 19.99
N TYR A 396 3.07 2.33 18.84
CA TYR A 396 3.91 1.16 18.64
C TYR A 396 4.92 1.46 17.54
N ALA A 397 6.17 1.03 17.69
CA ALA A 397 7.18 1.08 16.64
C ALA A 397 8.20 -0.03 16.86
N LYS A 398 8.38 -0.90 15.88
CA LYS A 398 9.32 -2.02 15.96
C LYS A 398 9.97 -2.28 14.60
N GLY A 399 11.29 -2.13 14.60
CA GLY A 399 12.16 -2.48 13.48
C GLY A 399 12.91 -3.78 13.74
N MET A 400 13.82 -4.13 12.84
CA MET A 400 14.62 -5.38 12.89
C MET A 400 13.76 -6.64 13.04
N ILE A 401 12.61 -6.63 12.38
CA ILE A 401 11.64 -7.72 12.35
C ILE A 401 11.08 -7.85 10.95
N TRP A 402 10.57 -9.04 10.63
CA TRP A 402 9.64 -9.24 9.52
C TRP A 402 8.22 -9.36 10.06
N GLY A 403 7.24 -8.95 9.27
CA GLY A 403 5.84 -9.00 9.70
C GLY A 403 4.85 -8.32 8.78
N PHE A 404 3.61 -8.27 9.24
CA PHE A 404 2.46 -7.65 8.59
C PHE A 404 1.46 -7.16 9.64
N SER A 405 0.47 -6.38 9.22
CA SER A 405 -0.63 -5.93 10.07
C SER A 405 -1.93 -6.62 9.66
N HIS A 406 -2.80 -6.90 10.62
CA HIS A 406 -4.19 -7.30 10.38
C HIS A 406 -5.14 -6.28 10.98
N ILE A 407 -6.27 -6.08 10.31
CA ILE A 407 -7.31 -5.14 10.71
C ILE A 407 -8.63 -5.88 10.69
N GLN A 408 -9.24 -6.07 11.86
CA GLN A 408 -10.62 -6.54 11.99
C GLN A 408 -11.55 -5.34 12.12
N LEU A 409 -12.48 -5.17 11.18
CA LEU A 409 -13.53 -4.16 11.27
C LEU A 409 -14.80 -4.80 11.85
N THR A 410 -15.36 -4.19 12.89
CA THR A 410 -16.64 -4.58 13.48
C THR A 410 -17.50 -3.33 13.71
N ASP A 411 -18.43 -3.09 12.78
CA ASP A 411 -19.29 -1.91 12.70
C ASP A 411 -18.52 -0.58 12.73
N ASP A 412 -18.42 0.07 13.89
CA ASP A 412 -17.73 1.35 14.12
C ASP A 412 -16.40 1.18 14.88
N ASN A 413 -15.95 -0.06 15.07
CA ASN A 413 -14.69 -0.38 15.72
C ASN A 413 -13.75 -1.07 14.73
N ALA A 414 -12.45 -0.89 14.96
CA ALA A 414 -11.38 -1.63 14.32
C ALA A 414 -10.43 -2.17 15.39
N GLU A 415 -10.04 -3.44 15.28
CA GLU A 415 -8.87 -3.97 15.98
C GLU A 415 -7.71 -4.03 15.00
N ILE A 416 -6.61 -3.37 15.33
CA ILE A 416 -5.37 -3.38 14.56
C ILE A 416 -4.36 -4.25 15.31
N THR A 417 -3.91 -5.33 14.67
CA THR A 417 -2.89 -6.21 15.23
C THR A 417 -1.61 -6.20 14.41
N MET A 418 -0.47 -6.20 15.09
CA MET A 418 0.87 -6.29 14.48
C MET A 418 1.39 -7.70 14.66
N HIS A 419 1.65 -8.39 13.56
CA HIS A 419 2.12 -9.76 13.54
C HIS A 419 3.56 -9.83 13.03
N THR A 420 4.40 -10.55 13.76
CA THR A 420 5.82 -10.75 13.41
C THR A 420 6.08 -12.20 13.02
N THR A 421 7.10 -12.42 12.20
CA THR A 421 7.65 -13.75 11.90
C THR A 421 9.13 -13.80 12.28
N PRO A 422 9.65 -14.94 12.79
CA PRO A 422 11.03 -15.04 13.26
C PRO A 422 12.06 -14.99 12.12
N ASN A 423 13.26 -14.49 12.45
CA ASN A 423 14.43 -14.43 11.56
C ASN A 423 14.95 -15.81 11.12
N SER A 424 14.42 -16.91 11.67
CA SER A 424 14.68 -18.27 11.18
C SER A 424 14.02 -18.57 9.84
N GLY A 425 13.12 -17.71 9.36
CA GLY A 425 12.42 -17.88 8.08
C GLY A 425 11.30 -18.93 8.10
N THR A 426 10.86 -19.38 9.29
CA THR A 426 9.82 -20.43 9.41
C THR A 426 8.42 -19.97 8.99
N GLY A 427 8.16 -18.66 8.95
CA GLY A 427 6.84 -18.10 8.70
C GLY A 427 5.86 -18.32 9.85
N GLU A 428 6.35 -18.55 11.08
CA GLU A 428 5.51 -18.66 12.27
C GLU A 428 4.90 -17.29 12.61
N VAL A 429 3.59 -17.24 12.81
CA VAL A 429 2.87 -16.00 13.12
C VAL A 429 2.87 -15.74 14.62
N LYS A 430 3.44 -14.62 15.05
CA LYS A 430 3.39 -14.16 16.43
C LYS A 430 2.70 -12.79 16.53
N LEU A 431 1.60 -12.72 17.27
CA LEU A 431 1.02 -11.45 17.68
C LEU A 431 2.00 -10.70 18.59
N ASP A 432 2.35 -9.47 18.22
CA ASP A 432 3.28 -8.62 18.97
C ASP A 432 2.59 -7.42 19.61
N TYR A 433 1.53 -6.89 18.99
CA TYR A 433 0.77 -5.75 19.49
C TYR A 433 -0.68 -5.79 19.00
N SER A 434 -1.62 -5.25 19.79
CA SER A 434 -3.02 -5.05 19.43
C SER A 434 -3.49 -3.67 19.90
N TYR A 435 -4.31 -3.00 19.09
CA TYR A 435 -4.88 -1.69 19.38
C TYR A 435 -6.35 -1.62 18.94
N GLN A 436 -7.19 -1.07 19.81
CA GLN A 436 -8.60 -0.87 19.55
C GLN A 436 -8.83 0.56 19.10
N TYR A 437 -9.51 0.74 17.97
CA TYR A 437 -9.72 2.02 17.33
C TYR A 437 -11.20 2.23 17.02
N GLN A 438 -11.71 3.40 17.37
CA GLN A 438 -13.09 3.78 17.02
C GLN A 438 -13.08 4.62 15.75
N ARG A 439 -13.99 4.31 14.83
CA ARG A 439 -14.16 5.05 13.57
C ARG A 439 -14.32 6.55 13.83
N ARG A 440 -13.49 7.37 13.17
CA ARG A 440 -13.44 8.82 13.38
C ARG A 440 -14.33 9.63 12.46
N SER A 441 -14.50 9.23 11.19
CA SER A 441 -15.11 10.08 10.15
C SER A 441 -16.56 10.49 10.46
N SER A 442 -17.33 9.62 11.12
CA SER A 442 -18.69 9.94 11.61
C SER A 442 -18.68 11.05 12.67
N ILE A 443 -17.70 11.02 13.57
CA ILE A 443 -17.56 11.97 14.67
C ILE A 443 -17.08 13.32 14.14
N VAL A 444 -16.11 13.33 13.21
CA VAL A 444 -15.62 14.57 12.59
C VAL A 444 -16.70 15.29 11.80
N ASN A 445 -17.51 14.56 11.02
CA ASN A 445 -18.61 15.16 10.26
C ASN A 445 -19.66 15.78 11.20
N ALA A 446 -20.01 15.09 12.29
CA ALA A 446 -20.93 15.64 13.28
C ALA A 446 -20.42 16.94 13.93
N LEU A 447 -19.10 17.06 14.18
CA LEU A 447 -18.50 18.29 14.71
C LEU A 447 -18.56 19.46 13.72
N ASN A 448 -18.50 19.19 12.42
CA ASN A 448 -18.58 20.20 11.36
C ASN A 448 -20.00 20.70 11.10
N GLU A 449 -21.04 19.94 11.45
CA GLU A 449 -22.45 20.37 11.31
C GLU A 449 -22.92 21.28 12.46
N VAL A 450 -22.19 21.31 13.58
CA VAL A 450 -22.52 22.12 14.78
C VAL A 450 -21.87 23.51 14.76
N LYS A 451 -20.95 23.77 13.82
CA LYS A 451 -20.30 25.08 13.60
C LYS A 451 -20.88 25.76 12.36
#